data_AF-A0A6L9LZB9-F1
#
_entry.id   AF-A0A6L9LZB9-F1
#
_cell.length_a   1.000
_cell.length_b   1.000
_cell.length_c   1.000
_cell.angle_alpha   90.00
_cell.angle_beta   90.00
_cell.angle_gamma   90.00
#
_symmetry.space_group_name_H-M   'P 1'
#
loop_
_entity.id
_entity.type
_entity.pdbx_description
1 polymer ?
#
loop_
_entity_poly.entity_id
_entity_poly.type
_entity_poly.pdbx_seq_one_letter_code
_entity_poly.pdbx_strand_id
1 'polypeptide(L)'
;MKVTFFVFSFLFCVVIFSSSSVCFAREVKLTDVQERCVICHSADRICARLTDGKTIWEPIVERMASNGASLSAREILGVSRLLDEQPQTVASVLRCASAAGDMEQRAQGRNRDIPLLLALAHPTIMILVFFLSLWVANQGVNRARFVLWGQKVKFDWKGHVRYGVLVMAVWALGMVAGSLVANMLYGASGMTGTHQKIAMVMLPLILFGAGSGLYMRFKKAPRKVLPLFHGANNLVLVVLAFLQLVTGYHLVVAFF
;
A
#
# COMPACT_ATOMS: atom_id res chain seq x y z
N MET A 1 -42.89 17.81 -15.63
CA MET A 1 -41.72 18.53 -15.08
C MET A 1 -42.14 19.24 -13.80
N LYS A 2 -41.90 18.64 -12.62
CA LYS A 2 -41.91 19.30 -11.30
C LYS A 2 -40.93 18.50 -10.43
N VAL A 3 -39.78 19.09 -10.16
CA VAL A 3 -38.70 18.55 -9.30
C VAL A 3 -38.87 19.22 -7.95
N THR A 4 -39.08 18.43 -6.90
CA THR A 4 -39.18 18.92 -5.52
C THR A 4 -37.80 18.80 -4.89
N PHE A 5 -37.18 19.95 -4.59
CA PHE A 5 -35.92 20.07 -3.87
C PHE A 5 -36.15 19.84 -2.37
N PHE A 6 -35.42 18.88 -1.78
CA PHE A 6 -35.26 18.78 -0.33
C PHE A 6 -33.95 19.48 0.04
N VAL A 7 -34.06 20.66 0.66
CA VAL A 7 -32.96 21.42 1.26
C VAL A 7 -32.94 21.05 2.74
N PHE A 8 -31.87 20.42 3.21
CA PHE A 8 -31.53 20.43 4.63
C PHE A 8 -30.25 21.22 4.83
N SER A 9 -30.46 22.44 5.31
CA SER A 9 -29.48 23.35 5.85
C SER A 9 -28.99 22.78 7.18
N PHE A 10 -27.68 22.63 7.37
CA PHE A 10 -27.10 22.59 8.71
C PHE A 10 -25.94 23.58 8.80
N LEU A 11 -26.28 24.66 9.50
CA LEU A 11 -25.50 25.74 10.05
C LEU A 11 -24.06 25.37 10.47
N PHE A 12 -23.16 26.26 10.06
CA PHE A 12 -22.05 26.78 10.86
C PHE A 12 -22.35 26.76 12.37
N CYS A 13 -21.50 26.11 13.16
CA CYS A 13 -21.40 26.38 14.60
C CYS A 13 -19.92 26.43 14.99
N VAL A 14 -19.46 27.66 15.20
CA VAL A 14 -18.23 28.03 15.90
C VAL A 14 -18.47 27.76 17.39
N VAL A 15 -17.66 26.90 18.01
CA VAL A 15 -17.58 26.70 19.47
C VAL A 15 -16.11 26.36 19.78
N ILE A 16 -15.24 27.36 20.01
CA ILE A 16 -14.81 27.89 21.32
C ILE A 16 -14.91 26.88 22.47
N PHE A 17 -13.73 26.41 22.88
CA PHE A 17 -13.25 26.07 24.22
C PHE A 17 -14.24 25.66 25.32
N SER A 18 -13.87 24.54 25.95
CA SER A 18 -14.10 24.15 27.34
C SER A 18 -15.16 23.07 27.57
N SER A 19 -14.64 21.96 28.10
CA SER A 19 -15.29 21.02 29.01
C SER A 19 -16.42 20.14 28.45
N SER A 20 -16.08 18.89 28.09
CA SER A 20 -16.71 17.68 28.65
C SER A 20 -16.18 16.40 27.99
N SER A 21 -15.93 15.37 28.82
CA SER A 21 -15.71 13.95 28.46
C SER A 21 -14.28 13.52 28.11
N VAL A 22 -13.35 13.76 29.03
CA VAL A 22 -12.12 12.96 29.11
C VAL A 22 -12.52 11.55 29.58
N CYS A 23 -12.80 10.64 28.66
CA CYS A 23 -12.50 9.23 28.92
C CYS A 23 -11.00 9.18 29.11
N PHE A 24 -10.56 8.96 30.35
CA PHE A 24 -9.15 8.96 30.75
C PHE A 24 -8.39 7.90 29.94
N ALA A 25 -7.89 8.30 28.77
CA ALA A 25 -6.87 7.59 28.06
C ALA A 25 -5.66 7.60 28.98
N ARG A 26 -5.11 6.43 29.31
CA ARG A 26 -3.78 6.39 29.90
C ARG A 26 -2.85 6.97 28.85
N GLU A 27 -2.43 8.22 29.04
CA GLU A 27 -1.37 8.82 28.24
C GLU A 27 -0.15 7.91 28.35
N VAL A 28 0.30 7.37 27.21
CA VAL A 28 1.55 6.63 27.14
C VAL A 28 2.65 7.63 27.45
N LYS A 29 3.32 7.45 28.57
CA LYS A 29 4.39 8.34 29.03
C LYS A 29 5.70 7.94 28.36
N LEU A 30 6.64 8.88 28.25
CA LEU A 30 7.98 8.57 27.76
C LEU A 30 8.68 7.45 28.55
N THR A 31 8.36 7.30 29.83
CA THR A 31 8.85 6.21 30.68
C THR A 31 8.35 4.83 30.21
N ASP A 32 7.20 4.74 29.55
CA ASP A 32 6.66 3.48 29.04
C ASP A 32 7.53 2.90 27.91
N VAL A 33 8.22 3.73 27.12
CA VAL A 33 9.15 3.25 26.08
C VAL A 33 10.39 2.63 26.73
N GLN A 34 10.95 3.29 27.74
CA GLN A 34 12.12 2.78 28.45
C GLN A 34 11.79 1.53 29.26
N GLU A 35 10.59 1.40 29.80
CA GLU A 35 10.22 0.23 30.61
C GLU A 35 9.70 -0.95 29.79
N ARG A 36 9.06 -0.72 28.64
CA ARG A 36 8.37 -1.79 27.88
C ARG A 36 9.08 -2.18 26.59
N CYS A 37 9.65 -1.23 25.85
CA CYS A 37 10.31 -1.55 24.59
C CYS A 37 11.69 -2.21 24.82
N VAL A 38 12.38 -1.87 25.92
CA VAL A 38 13.70 -2.44 26.21
C VAL A 38 13.65 -3.89 26.72
N ILE A 39 12.47 -4.38 27.10
CA ILE A 39 12.25 -5.78 27.51
C ILE A 39 12.54 -6.71 26.33
N CYS A 40 12.11 -6.31 25.12
CA CYS A 40 12.20 -7.13 23.91
C CYS A 40 13.31 -6.68 22.95
N HIS A 41 13.84 -5.46 23.10
CA HIS A 41 14.85 -4.88 22.21
C HIS A 41 15.95 -4.17 23.01
N SER A 42 17.20 -4.22 22.55
CA SER A 42 18.23 -3.37 23.16
C SER A 42 17.96 -1.90 22.90
N ALA A 43 18.34 -1.03 23.84
CA ALA A 43 18.30 0.42 23.66
C ALA A 43 19.02 0.83 22.37
N ASP A 44 20.18 0.21 22.08
CA ASP A 44 20.95 0.44 20.84
C ASP A 44 20.14 0.15 19.57
N ARG A 45 19.33 -0.92 19.56
CA ARG A 45 18.48 -1.27 18.41
C ARG A 45 17.37 -0.24 18.19
N ILE A 46 16.80 0.27 19.27
CA ILE A 46 15.76 1.32 19.22
C ILE A 46 16.40 2.65 18.77
N CYS A 47 17.56 3.00 19.33
CA CYS A 47 18.37 4.15 18.96
C CYS A 47 18.79 4.13 17.49
N ALA A 48 19.21 2.99 16.96
CA ALA A 48 19.57 2.84 15.55
C ALA A 48 18.39 3.07 14.60
N ARG A 49 17.15 2.84 15.07
CA ARG A 49 15.92 3.08 14.28
C ARG A 49 15.39 4.49 14.44
N LEU A 50 15.47 5.06 15.64
CA LEU A 50 15.16 6.47 15.89
C LEU A 50 16.06 7.39 15.06
N THR A 51 17.34 7.05 14.95
CA THR A 51 18.34 7.82 14.18
C THR A 51 18.24 7.65 12.66
N ASP A 52 17.44 6.68 12.18
CA ASP A 52 17.31 6.45 10.74
C ASP A 52 16.40 7.48 10.05
N GLY A 53 15.48 8.13 10.79
CA GLY A 53 14.60 9.21 10.31
C GLY A 53 13.60 8.82 9.21
N LYS A 54 13.68 7.59 8.71
CA LYS A 54 12.84 7.00 7.64
C LYS A 54 11.75 6.06 8.17
N THR A 55 11.74 5.86 9.48
CA THR A 55 10.91 4.86 10.13
C THR A 55 9.54 5.46 10.44
N ILE A 56 8.49 4.92 9.80
CA ILE A 56 7.11 5.08 10.26
C ILE A 56 6.92 4.06 11.39
N TRP A 57 6.67 4.52 12.61
CA TRP A 57 6.67 3.63 13.78
C TRP A 57 5.40 2.79 13.92
N GLU A 58 4.26 3.22 13.40
CA GLU A 58 2.98 2.48 13.49
C GLU A 58 3.06 1.04 12.94
N PRO A 59 3.49 0.78 11.69
CA PRO A 59 3.59 -0.58 11.17
C PRO A 59 4.63 -1.44 11.90
N ILE A 60 5.65 -0.83 12.50
CA ILE A 60 6.69 -1.54 13.26
C ILE A 60 6.14 -2.01 14.59
N VAL A 61 5.49 -1.10 15.34
CA VAL A 61 4.90 -1.42 16.64
C VAL A 61 3.73 -2.41 16.47
N GLU A 62 2.94 -2.29 15.39
CA GLU A 62 1.90 -3.27 15.05
C GLU A 62 2.49 -4.66 14.79
N ARG A 63 3.61 -4.75 14.04
CA ARG A 63 4.33 -6.01 13.82
C ARG A 63 4.92 -6.57 15.12
N MET A 64 5.39 -5.72 16.02
CA MET A 64 5.88 -6.14 17.33
C MET A 64 4.74 -6.76 18.15
N ALA A 65 3.56 -6.12 18.17
CA ALA A 65 2.37 -6.65 18.83
C ALA A 65 1.94 -8.00 18.24
N SER A 66 1.93 -8.14 16.91
CA SER A 66 1.58 -9.41 16.26
C SER A 66 2.57 -10.55 16.54
N ASN A 67 3.81 -10.22 16.94
CA ASN A 67 4.87 -11.17 17.27
C ASN A 67 5.02 -11.38 18.79
N GLY A 68 4.04 -10.99 19.59
CA GLY A 68 3.97 -11.30 21.03
C GLY A 68 4.30 -10.15 21.97
N ALA A 69 4.49 -8.92 21.48
CA ALA A 69 4.55 -7.77 22.38
C ALA A 69 3.15 -7.49 22.96
N SER A 70 3.05 -7.41 24.29
CA SER A 70 1.79 -7.14 24.99
C SER A 70 1.43 -5.66 24.93
N LEU A 71 0.94 -5.20 23.78
CA LEU A 71 0.42 -3.86 23.53
C LEU A 71 -1.02 -3.96 23.01
N SER A 72 -1.94 -3.22 23.63
CA SER A 72 -3.29 -3.03 23.10
C SER A 72 -3.27 -2.14 21.86
N ALA A 73 -4.30 -2.22 21.01
CA ALA A 73 -4.42 -1.38 19.81
C ALA A 73 -4.28 0.13 20.10
N ARG A 74 -4.74 0.57 21.28
CA ARG A 74 -4.63 1.97 21.73
C ARG A 74 -3.21 2.35 22.11
N GLU A 75 -2.46 1.43 22.72
CA GLU A 75 -1.06 1.63 23.09
C GLU A 75 -0.14 1.58 21.86
N ILE A 76 -0.46 0.75 20.86
CA ILE A 76 0.25 0.76 19.58
C ILE A 76 0.21 2.16 18.99
N LEU A 77 -0.99 2.74 18.85
CA LEU A 77 -1.15 4.08 18.31
C LEU A 77 -0.43 5.15 19.15
N GLY A 78 -0.52 5.05 20.48
CA GLY A 78 0.14 5.99 21.40
C GLY A 78 1.67 5.93 21.36
N VAL A 79 2.25 4.72 21.39
CA VAL A 79 3.70 4.50 21.32
C VAL A 79 4.23 4.93 19.96
N SER A 80 3.54 4.55 18.87
CA SER A 80 3.95 4.93 17.51
C SER A 80 3.93 6.43 17.32
N ARG A 81 2.86 7.11 17.76
CA ARG A 81 2.79 8.58 17.73
C ARG A 81 3.93 9.22 18.54
N LEU A 82 4.21 8.73 19.75
CA LEU A 82 5.30 9.25 20.58
C LEU A 82 6.66 9.11 19.86
N LEU A 83 6.90 7.98 19.19
CA LEU A 83 8.13 7.71 18.46
C LEU A 83 8.24 8.52 17.16
N ASP A 84 7.12 8.81 16.49
CA ASP A 84 7.06 9.63 15.27
C ASP A 84 7.17 11.14 15.59
N GLU A 85 6.45 11.64 16.60
CA GLU A 85 6.34 13.07 16.93
C GLU A 85 7.47 13.57 17.85
N GLN A 86 8.02 12.70 18.71
CA GLN A 86 9.04 13.08 19.70
C GLN A 86 10.29 12.18 19.66
N PRO A 87 10.89 11.91 18.48
CA PRO A 87 12.02 10.99 18.36
C PRO A 87 13.25 11.46 19.17
N GLN A 88 13.45 12.78 19.28
CA GLN A 88 14.55 13.36 20.05
C GLN A 88 14.39 13.17 21.56
N THR A 89 13.15 13.35 22.05
CA THR A 89 12.82 13.15 23.46
C THR A 89 12.94 11.68 23.83
N VAL A 90 12.53 10.77 22.95
CA VAL A 90 12.72 9.33 23.19
C VAL A 90 14.21 8.95 23.15
N ALA A 91 14.97 9.49 22.20
CA ALA A 91 16.40 9.21 22.08
C ALA A 91 17.21 9.71 23.28
N SER A 92 16.82 10.84 23.88
CA SER A 92 17.45 11.35 25.10
C SER A 92 17.14 10.47 26.31
N VAL A 93 15.90 9.99 26.45
CA VAL A 93 15.49 9.04 27.50
C VAL A 93 16.25 7.71 27.39
N LEU A 94 16.41 7.20 26.16
CA LEU A 94 17.16 5.96 25.89
C LEU A 94 18.69 6.15 25.88
N ARG A 95 19.19 7.37 26.11
CA ARG A 95 20.61 7.73 26.12
C ARG A 95 21.35 7.30 24.85
N CYS A 96 20.74 7.52 23.69
CA CYS A 96 21.36 7.18 22.41
C CYS A 96 22.68 7.98 22.22
N ALA A 97 23.77 7.29 21.87
CA ALA A 97 25.15 7.80 21.96
C ALA A 97 25.51 9.05 21.12
N SER A 98 24.63 9.56 20.26
CA SER A 98 24.74 10.90 19.67
C SER A 98 23.41 11.32 19.02
N ALA A 99 22.38 11.54 19.85
CA ALA A 99 21.03 11.85 19.34
C ALA A 99 20.87 13.26 18.73
N ALA A 100 21.59 14.28 19.19
CA ALA A 100 21.25 15.66 18.84
C ALA A 100 21.93 16.17 17.55
N GLY A 101 23.25 16.01 17.40
CA GLY A 101 24.01 16.59 16.28
C GLY A 101 24.06 15.74 15.01
N ASP A 102 24.09 14.42 15.16
CA ASP A 102 24.21 13.45 14.07
C ASP A 102 22.89 13.16 13.35
N MET A 103 21.76 13.38 14.03
CA MET A 103 20.41 13.14 13.49
C MET A 103 19.93 14.28 12.60
N GLU A 104 20.15 15.54 12.99
CA GLU A 104 19.67 16.69 12.20
C GLU A 104 20.37 16.76 10.83
N GLN A 105 21.68 16.48 10.78
CA GLN A 105 22.43 16.39 9.52
C GLN A 105 22.06 15.15 8.68
N ARG A 106 21.71 14.00 9.30
CA ARG A 106 21.26 12.80 8.56
C ARG A 106 19.79 12.88 8.11
N ALA A 107 18.94 13.62 8.82
CA ALA A 107 17.55 13.88 8.45
C ALA A 107 17.45 14.95 7.34
N GLN A 108 18.26 16.02 7.40
CA GLN A 108 18.28 17.07 6.37
C GLN A 108 19.08 16.68 5.11
N GLY A 109 20.07 15.79 5.22
CA GLY A 109 20.94 15.39 4.10
C GLY A 109 20.44 14.22 3.25
N ARG A 110 19.36 13.54 3.62
CA ARG A 110 18.97 12.25 3.01
C ARG A 110 17.66 12.29 2.21
N ASN A 111 16.93 13.40 2.26
CA ASN A 111 15.63 13.58 1.60
C ASN A 111 15.69 14.26 0.22
N ARG A 112 16.88 14.49 -0.36
CA ARG A 112 17.01 15.25 -1.63
C ARG A 112 17.47 14.47 -2.87
N ASP A 113 17.91 13.22 -2.72
CA ASP A 113 18.60 12.54 -3.84
C ASP A 113 17.84 11.37 -4.46
N ILE A 114 16.71 10.92 -3.90
CA ILE A 114 15.82 10.03 -4.67
C ILE A 114 15.12 10.94 -5.67
N PRO A 115 15.43 10.82 -6.97
CA PRO A 115 14.89 11.76 -7.93
C PRO A 115 13.37 11.63 -7.88
N LEU A 116 12.67 12.77 -7.78
CA LEU A 116 11.21 12.85 -7.81
C LEU A 116 10.63 11.96 -8.92
N LEU A 117 11.33 11.92 -10.05
CA LEU A 117 11.06 11.06 -11.18
C LEU A 117 10.96 9.57 -10.79
N LEU A 118 11.88 9.02 -10.00
CA LEU A 118 11.87 7.62 -9.58
C LEU A 118 10.73 7.32 -8.61
N ALA A 119 10.44 8.23 -7.68
CA ALA A 119 9.32 8.10 -6.74
C ALA A 119 7.95 8.11 -7.45
N LEU A 120 7.81 8.95 -8.49
CA LEU A 120 6.56 9.07 -9.26
C LEU A 120 6.46 8.12 -10.46
N ALA A 121 7.56 7.54 -10.93
CA ALA A 121 7.57 6.63 -12.07
C ALA A 121 6.70 5.40 -11.82
N HIS A 122 6.85 4.75 -10.65
CA HIS A 122 6.08 3.57 -10.30
C HIS A 122 4.56 3.82 -10.34
N PRO A 123 3.98 4.75 -9.55
CA PRO A 123 2.54 4.97 -9.56
C PRO A 123 2.03 5.43 -10.94
N THR A 124 2.79 6.27 -11.67
CA THR A 124 2.39 6.74 -13.00
C THR A 124 2.26 5.58 -13.99
N ILE A 125 3.27 4.69 -14.06
CA ILE A 125 3.23 3.53 -14.95
C ILE A 125 2.11 2.57 -14.53
N MET A 126 1.91 2.34 -13.23
CA MET A 126 0.84 1.45 -12.75
C MET A 126 -0.56 1.98 -13.10
N ILE A 127 -0.79 3.29 -13.06
CA ILE A 127 -2.05 3.92 -13.49
C ILE A 127 -2.29 3.71 -14.99
N LEU A 128 -1.28 3.96 -15.82
CA LEU A 128 -1.40 3.76 -17.27
C LEU A 128 -1.69 2.30 -17.62
N VAL A 129 -1.02 1.36 -16.95
CA VAL A 129 -1.22 -0.08 -17.16
C VAL A 129 -2.57 -0.53 -16.63
N PHE A 130 -3.09 0.07 -15.56
CA PHE A 130 -4.46 -0.17 -15.09
C PHE A 130 -5.48 0.18 -16.18
N PHE A 131 -5.40 1.35 -16.81
CA PHE A 131 -6.30 1.70 -17.92
C PHE A 131 -6.17 0.75 -19.11
N LEU A 132 -4.94 0.34 -19.45
CA LEU A 132 -4.72 -0.69 -20.48
C LEU A 132 -5.40 -2.02 -20.08
N SER A 133 -5.34 -2.41 -18.81
CA SER A 133 -5.97 -3.62 -18.30
C SER A 133 -7.49 -3.60 -18.45
N LEU A 134 -8.14 -2.44 -18.26
CA LEU A 134 -9.59 -2.27 -18.46
C LEU A 134 -9.96 -2.51 -19.93
N TRP A 135 -9.17 -1.98 -20.85
CA TRP A 135 -9.37 -2.21 -22.29
C TRP A 135 -9.20 -3.69 -22.65
N VAL A 136 -8.16 -4.36 -22.12
CA VAL A 136 -7.92 -5.80 -22.34
C VAL A 136 -9.06 -6.65 -21.74
N ALA A 137 -9.53 -6.30 -20.54
CA ALA A 137 -10.63 -6.98 -19.86
C ALA A 137 -11.95 -6.85 -20.64
N ASN A 138 -12.23 -5.68 -21.23
CA ASN A 138 -13.41 -5.48 -22.08
C ASN A 138 -13.42 -6.44 -23.30
N GLN A 139 -12.26 -6.71 -23.92
CA GLN A 139 -12.15 -7.74 -24.96
C GLN A 139 -12.48 -9.14 -24.41
N GLY A 140 -12.04 -9.45 -23.19
CA GLY A 140 -12.36 -10.69 -22.47
C GLY A 140 -13.86 -10.83 -22.19
N VAL A 141 -14.54 -9.75 -21.80
CA VAL A 141 -16.00 -9.72 -21.61
C VAL A 141 -16.73 -10.01 -22.91
N ASN A 142 -16.29 -9.45 -24.04
CA ASN A 142 -16.87 -9.78 -25.35
C ASN A 142 -16.72 -11.26 -25.70
N ARG A 143 -15.58 -11.87 -25.34
CA ARG A 143 -15.40 -13.32 -25.50
C ARG A 143 -16.30 -14.12 -24.56
N ALA A 144 -16.48 -13.67 -23.32
CA ALA A 144 -17.39 -14.32 -22.38
C ALA A 144 -18.84 -14.26 -22.87
N ARG A 145 -19.28 -13.13 -23.45
CA ARG A 145 -20.62 -13.00 -24.05
C ARG A 145 -20.88 -14.03 -25.14
N PHE A 146 -19.88 -14.27 -26.00
CA PHE A 146 -19.99 -15.31 -27.02
C PHE A 146 -20.06 -16.72 -26.42
N VAL A 147 -19.23 -17.02 -25.41
CA VAL A 147 -19.16 -18.37 -24.80
C VAL A 147 -20.39 -18.69 -23.95
N LEU A 148 -20.90 -17.72 -23.18
CA LEU A 148 -21.99 -17.91 -22.22
C LEU A 148 -23.38 -17.69 -22.84
N TRP A 149 -23.51 -16.72 -23.75
CA TRP A 149 -24.80 -16.30 -24.32
C TRP A 149 -24.89 -16.45 -25.83
N GLY A 150 -23.85 -16.96 -26.51
CA GLY A 150 -23.86 -17.10 -27.98
C GLY A 150 -23.90 -15.79 -28.75
N GLN A 151 -23.74 -14.65 -28.08
CA GLN A 151 -23.80 -13.32 -28.71
C GLN A 151 -22.56 -13.09 -29.59
N LYS A 152 -22.78 -12.81 -30.88
CA LYS A 152 -21.70 -12.52 -31.83
C LYS A 152 -21.17 -11.10 -31.60
N VAL A 153 -20.04 -10.99 -30.90
CA VAL A 153 -19.37 -9.72 -30.61
C VAL A 153 -17.94 -9.75 -31.15
N LYS A 154 -17.42 -8.60 -31.59
CA LYS A 154 -16.02 -8.47 -32.04
C LYS A 154 -15.06 -8.79 -30.88
N PHE A 155 -14.09 -9.64 -31.16
CA PHE A 155 -13.02 -9.99 -30.23
C PHE A 155 -11.67 -9.92 -30.93
N ASP A 156 -10.90 -8.89 -30.62
CA ASP A 156 -9.54 -8.77 -31.14
C ASP A 156 -8.58 -9.65 -30.33
N TRP A 157 -8.47 -10.91 -30.76
CA TRP A 157 -7.56 -11.89 -30.13
C TRP A 157 -6.11 -11.42 -30.10
N LYS A 158 -5.61 -10.81 -31.18
CA LYS A 158 -4.19 -10.42 -31.28
C LYS A 158 -3.89 -9.28 -30.30
N GLY A 159 -4.77 -8.28 -30.25
CA GLY A 159 -4.68 -7.18 -29.28
C GLY A 159 -4.79 -7.69 -27.85
N HIS A 160 -5.82 -8.50 -27.54
CA HIS A 160 -6.02 -9.05 -26.20
C HIS A 160 -4.80 -9.82 -25.69
N VAL A 161 -4.21 -10.69 -26.52
CA VAL A 161 -3.02 -11.47 -26.14
C VAL A 161 -1.78 -10.57 -25.99
N ARG A 162 -1.51 -9.68 -26.95
CA ARG A 162 -0.31 -8.82 -26.92
C ARG A 162 -0.33 -7.89 -25.70
N TYR A 163 -1.42 -7.15 -25.52
CA TYR A 163 -1.53 -6.19 -24.44
C TYR A 163 -1.80 -6.88 -23.09
N GLY A 164 -2.46 -8.04 -23.07
CA GLY A 164 -2.61 -8.83 -21.85
C GLY A 164 -1.27 -9.32 -21.30
N VAL A 165 -0.36 -9.81 -22.14
CA VAL A 165 1.00 -10.18 -21.72
C VAL A 165 1.77 -8.97 -21.22
N LEU A 166 1.66 -7.82 -21.91
CA LEU A 166 2.29 -6.57 -21.47
C LEU A 166 1.80 -6.14 -20.08
N VAL A 167 0.49 -6.12 -19.85
CA VAL A 167 -0.11 -5.79 -18.54
C VAL A 167 0.44 -6.71 -17.45
N MET A 168 0.42 -8.03 -17.67
CA MET A 168 0.91 -9.00 -16.68
C MET A 168 2.39 -8.83 -16.38
N ALA A 169 3.22 -8.62 -17.41
CA ALA A 169 4.65 -8.41 -17.26
C ALA A 169 4.94 -7.12 -16.49
N VAL A 170 4.26 -6.01 -16.83
CA VAL A 170 4.49 -4.73 -16.18
C VAL A 170 3.95 -4.71 -14.75
N TRP A 171 2.84 -5.38 -14.43
CA TRP A 171 2.40 -5.52 -13.03
C TRP A 171 3.37 -6.35 -12.20
N ALA A 172 3.92 -7.45 -12.74
CA ALA A 172 4.95 -8.24 -12.05
C ALA A 172 6.23 -7.43 -11.81
N LEU A 173 6.72 -6.70 -12.83
CA LEU A 173 7.87 -5.81 -12.70
C LEU A 173 7.58 -4.64 -11.76
N GLY A 174 6.36 -4.10 -11.80
CA GLY A 174 5.89 -3.03 -10.93
C GLY A 174 5.97 -3.41 -9.46
N MET A 175 5.63 -4.65 -9.11
CA MET A 175 5.80 -5.16 -7.74
C MET A 175 7.25 -5.14 -7.27
N VAL A 176 8.19 -5.57 -8.12
CA VAL A 176 9.62 -5.55 -7.82
C VAL A 176 10.11 -4.10 -7.69
N ALA A 177 9.82 -3.26 -8.69
CA ALA A 177 10.23 -1.86 -8.70
C ALA A 177 9.64 -1.07 -7.52
N GLY A 178 8.36 -1.26 -7.21
CA GLY A 178 7.70 -0.63 -6.07
C GLY A 178 8.32 -1.06 -4.73
N SER A 179 8.70 -2.33 -4.59
CA SER A 179 9.39 -2.82 -3.39
C SER A 179 10.79 -2.22 -3.24
N LEU A 180 11.53 -2.04 -4.35
CA LEU A 180 12.84 -1.40 -4.36
C LEU A 180 12.74 0.08 -3.97
N VAL A 181 11.80 0.81 -4.58
CA VAL A 181 11.56 2.23 -4.25
C VAL A 181 11.11 2.37 -2.79
N ALA A 182 10.22 1.50 -2.30
CA ALA A 182 9.82 1.49 -0.89
C ALA A 182 11.01 1.20 0.05
N ASN A 183 11.93 0.31 -0.32
CA ASN A 183 13.12 0.05 0.47
C ASN A 183 14.08 1.25 0.49
N MET A 184 14.22 1.96 -0.62
CA MET A 184 15.05 3.17 -0.70
C MET A 184 14.48 4.33 0.14
N LEU A 185 13.15 4.52 0.07
CA LEU A 185 12.45 5.59 0.79
C LEU A 185 12.33 5.29 2.28
N TYR A 186 11.84 4.10 2.64
CA TYR A 186 11.43 3.76 4.01
C TYR A 186 12.39 2.80 4.73
N GLY A 187 13.50 2.39 4.11
CA GLY A 187 14.48 1.48 4.71
C GLY A 187 13.99 0.05 4.95
N ALA A 188 12.78 -0.29 4.49
CA ALA A 188 12.22 -1.63 4.56
C ALA A 188 11.21 -1.89 3.44
N SER A 189 11.51 -2.88 2.60
CA SER A 189 10.61 -3.40 1.56
C SER A 189 9.31 -4.05 2.07
N GLY A 190 9.11 -4.11 3.40
CA GLY A 190 8.01 -4.77 4.10
C GLY A 190 6.94 -3.85 4.69
N MET A 191 7.06 -2.52 4.51
CA MET A 191 6.38 -1.51 5.35
C MET A 191 5.21 -0.78 4.69
N THR A 192 4.90 -1.00 3.41
CA THR A 192 3.73 -0.35 2.77
C THR A 192 2.39 -1.02 3.15
N GLY A 193 2.40 -1.88 4.18
CA GLY A 193 1.22 -2.45 4.82
C GLY A 193 0.30 -3.17 3.85
N THR A 194 -0.95 -2.68 3.75
CA THR A 194 -2.00 -3.24 2.89
C THR A 194 -1.61 -3.25 1.40
N HIS A 195 -0.89 -2.23 0.92
CA HIS A 195 -0.46 -2.13 -0.47
C HIS A 195 0.42 -3.32 -0.87
N GLN A 196 1.42 -3.65 -0.05
CA GLN A 196 2.26 -4.82 -0.30
C GLN A 196 1.51 -6.15 -0.15
N LYS A 197 0.64 -6.29 0.86
CA LYS A 197 -0.14 -7.52 1.05
C LYS A 197 -1.01 -7.82 -0.18
N ILE A 198 -1.68 -6.82 -0.73
CA ILE A 198 -2.46 -6.97 -1.97
C ILE A 198 -1.54 -7.38 -3.13
N ALA A 199 -0.33 -6.79 -3.24
CA ALA A 199 0.60 -7.12 -4.31
C ALA A 199 0.98 -8.60 -4.27
N MET A 200 1.30 -9.12 -3.08
CA MET A 200 1.63 -10.52 -2.88
C MET A 200 0.48 -11.46 -3.24
N VAL A 201 -0.78 -11.06 -2.98
CA VAL A 201 -1.96 -11.82 -3.41
C VAL A 201 -2.15 -11.76 -4.93
N MET A 202 -1.85 -10.62 -5.56
CA MET A 202 -1.91 -10.49 -7.02
C MET A 202 -0.87 -11.36 -7.72
N LEU A 203 0.30 -11.61 -7.12
CA LEU A 203 1.37 -12.38 -7.76
C LEU A 203 0.94 -13.78 -8.28
N PRO A 204 0.38 -14.69 -7.46
CA PRO A 204 -0.07 -15.99 -7.96
C PRO A 204 -1.17 -15.87 -9.02
N LEU A 205 -2.04 -14.87 -8.92
CA LEU A 205 -3.09 -14.62 -9.92
C LEU A 205 -2.49 -14.10 -11.25
N ILE A 206 -1.45 -13.26 -11.20
CA ILE A 206 -0.70 -12.80 -12.39
C ILE A 206 -0.05 -14.01 -13.07
N LEU A 207 0.60 -14.88 -12.29
CA LEU A 207 1.24 -16.08 -12.81
C LEU A 207 0.23 -17.02 -13.47
N PHE A 208 -0.92 -17.25 -12.83
CA PHE A 208 -2.00 -18.03 -13.44
C PHE A 208 -2.56 -17.36 -14.70
N GLY A 209 -2.83 -16.06 -14.66
CA GLY A 209 -3.36 -15.30 -15.79
C GLY A 209 -2.43 -15.32 -17.01
N ALA A 210 -1.14 -15.03 -16.79
CA ALA A 210 -0.11 -15.08 -17.83
C ALA A 210 0.10 -16.50 -18.35
N GLY A 211 0.25 -17.49 -17.46
CA GLY A 211 0.49 -18.89 -17.82
C GLY A 211 -0.67 -19.49 -18.61
N SER A 212 -1.90 -19.35 -18.13
CA SER A 212 -3.10 -19.86 -18.82
C SER A 212 -3.35 -19.14 -20.16
N GLY A 213 -3.10 -17.83 -20.24
CA GLY A 213 -3.21 -17.05 -21.47
C GLY A 213 -2.19 -17.48 -22.53
N LEU A 214 -0.92 -17.61 -22.14
CA LEU A 214 0.16 -18.08 -23.01
C LEU A 214 -0.06 -19.53 -23.45
N TYR A 215 -0.52 -20.40 -22.54
CA TYR A 215 -0.89 -21.77 -22.89
C TYR A 215 -1.96 -21.80 -23.99
N MET A 216 -3.04 -21.01 -23.85
CA MET A 216 -4.10 -20.93 -24.88
C MET A 216 -3.62 -20.30 -26.20
N ARG A 217 -2.60 -19.42 -26.14
CA ARG A 217 -1.95 -18.87 -27.34
C ARG A 217 -1.19 -19.95 -28.12
N PHE A 218 -0.40 -20.77 -27.44
CA PHE A 218 0.45 -21.78 -28.08
C PHE A 218 -0.31 -23.04 -28.47
N LYS A 219 -1.25 -23.49 -27.62
CA LYS A 219 -2.09 -24.66 -27.88
C LYS A 219 -3.48 -24.21 -28.26
N LYS A 220 -3.73 -24.00 -29.56
CA LYS A 220 -5.06 -23.63 -30.06
C LYS A 220 -5.98 -24.86 -30.07
N ALA A 221 -7.07 -24.82 -29.32
CA ALA A 221 -8.11 -25.86 -29.30
C ALA A 221 -9.45 -25.26 -28.84
N PRO A 222 -10.60 -25.84 -29.22
CA PRO A 222 -11.90 -25.43 -28.70
C PRO A 222 -12.00 -25.75 -27.21
N ARG A 223 -12.20 -24.73 -26.37
CA ARG A 223 -12.30 -24.86 -24.91
C ARG A 223 -13.35 -23.89 -24.38
N LYS A 224 -14.08 -24.30 -23.35
CA LYS A 224 -15.01 -23.44 -22.59
C LYS A 224 -14.50 -23.15 -21.19
N VAL A 225 -14.09 -24.18 -20.46
CA VAL A 225 -13.74 -24.09 -19.02
C VAL A 225 -12.50 -23.23 -18.76
N LEU A 226 -11.36 -23.55 -19.38
CA LEU A 226 -10.12 -22.81 -19.15
C LEU A 226 -10.21 -21.31 -19.50
N PRO A 227 -10.79 -20.89 -20.64
CA PRO A 227 -11.04 -19.47 -20.91
C PRO A 227 -11.89 -18.76 -19.87
N LEU A 228 -12.88 -19.45 -19.28
CA LEU A 228 -13.73 -18.87 -18.22
C LEU A 228 -12.95 -18.65 -16.93
N PHE A 229 -12.18 -19.65 -16.47
CA PHE A 229 -11.31 -19.48 -15.30
C PHE A 229 -10.25 -18.40 -15.51
N HIS A 230 -9.64 -18.36 -16.70
CA HIS A 230 -8.70 -17.30 -17.07
C HIS A 230 -9.36 -15.92 -17.00
N GLY A 231 -10.55 -15.76 -17.57
CA GLY A 231 -11.31 -14.52 -17.52
C GLY A 231 -11.68 -14.11 -16.10
N ALA A 232 -12.18 -15.03 -15.29
CA ALA A 232 -12.56 -14.78 -13.90
C ALA A 232 -11.36 -14.36 -13.04
N ASN A 233 -10.23 -15.07 -13.13
CA ASN A 233 -8.98 -14.70 -12.47
C ASN A 233 -8.54 -13.28 -12.84
N ASN A 234 -8.55 -12.96 -14.13
CA ASN A 234 -8.09 -11.66 -14.59
C ASN A 234 -9.05 -10.53 -14.23
N LEU A 235 -10.34 -10.82 -14.07
CA LEU A 235 -11.30 -9.85 -13.53
C LEU A 235 -11.00 -9.56 -12.06
N VAL A 236 -10.71 -10.59 -11.25
CA VAL A 236 -10.26 -10.40 -9.86
C VAL A 236 -8.98 -9.56 -9.82
N LEU A 237 -8.02 -9.81 -10.71
CA LEU A 237 -6.81 -8.98 -10.81
C LEU A 237 -7.09 -7.51 -11.10
N VAL A 238 -8.04 -7.20 -11.98
CA VAL A 238 -8.43 -5.81 -12.25
C VAL A 238 -9.02 -5.14 -11.00
N VAL A 239 -9.85 -5.86 -10.24
CA VAL A 239 -10.39 -5.35 -8.96
C VAL A 239 -9.27 -5.10 -7.96
N LEU A 240 -8.34 -6.06 -7.80
CA LEU A 240 -7.19 -5.88 -6.90
C LEU A 240 -6.27 -4.75 -7.35
N ALA A 241 -6.07 -4.57 -8.66
CA ALA A 241 -5.29 -3.46 -9.20
C ALA A 241 -5.93 -2.10 -8.89
N PHE A 242 -7.26 -2.00 -8.92
CA PHE A 242 -7.95 -0.79 -8.46
C PHE A 242 -7.70 -0.53 -6.97
N LEU A 243 -7.79 -1.56 -6.12
CA LEU A 243 -7.45 -1.44 -4.69
C LEU A 243 -5.97 -1.04 -4.48
N GLN A 244 -5.07 -1.46 -5.38
CA GLN A 244 -3.68 -1.01 -5.35
C GLN A 244 -3.53 0.47 -5.65
N LEU A 245 -4.33 1.03 -6.56
CA LEU A 245 -4.32 2.47 -6.82
C LEU A 245 -4.79 3.26 -5.59
N VAL A 246 -5.85 2.80 -4.92
CA VAL A 246 -6.37 3.45 -3.71
C VAL A 246 -5.34 3.41 -2.59
N THR A 247 -4.81 2.22 -2.26
CA THR A 247 -3.81 2.09 -1.20
C THR A 247 -2.49 2.80 -1.54
N GLY A 248 -2.09 2.80 -2.82
CA GLY A 248 -0.91 3.51 -3.29
C GLY A 248 -1.07 5.03 -3.21
N TYR A 249 -2.25 5.56 -3.49
CA TYR A 249 -2.55 6.99 -3.34
C TYR A 249 -2.34 7.45 -1.89
N HIS A 250 -2.82 6.68 -0.91
CA HIS A 250 -2.60 6.99 0.51
C HIS A 250 -1.11 7.02 0.88
N LEU A 251 -0.27 6.17 0.28
CA LEU A 251 1.19 6.20 0.50
C LEU A 251 1.85 7.42 -0.13
N VAL A 252 1.42 7.82 -1.33
CA VAL A 252 1.98 9.02 -1.99
C VAL A 252 1.59 10.28 -1.23
N VAL A 253 0.33 10.43 -0.81
CA VAL A 253 -0.13 11.59 -0.03
C VAL A 253 0.48 11.62 1.36
N ALA A 254 0.76 10.48 1.99
CA ALA A 254 1.46 10.46 3.27
C ALA A 254 2.94 10.89 3.16
N PHE A 255 3.52 10.82 1.95
CA PHE A 255 4.92 11.15 1.70
C PHE A 255 5.16 12.62 1.32
N PHE A 256 4.16 13.29 0.71
CA PHE A 256 4.24 14.68 0.24
C PHE A 256 3.34 15.61 1.06
#